data_AF-A0A3D1RI89-F1
#
_entry.id   AF-A0A3D1RI89-F1
#
_cell.length_a   1.000
_cell.length_b   1.000
_cell.length_c   1.000
_cell.angle_alpha   90.00
_cell.angle_beta   90.00
_cell.angle_gamma   90.00
#
_symmetry.space_group_name_H-M   'P 1'
#
loop_
_entity.id
_entity.type
_entity.pdbx_description
1 polymer ?
#
loop_
_entity_poly.entity_id
_entity_poly.type
_entity_poly.pdbx_seq_one_letter_code
_entity_poly.pdbx_strand_id
1 'polypeptide(L)'
;PNSGAKVFQEPSTIEIPGSESVASADSIHLLDEDERQEQAVIRALLDFGLKMYHDQTVADYIIHELEENELTFNNKALENIFLQYKEMYASGRQPTAKDFLYLEDRDISSLVIQVMEVQTEISPRWQEMYNEKIPTREDMYIMEMETSIIYFKLRKVKRMIQENQREMEQASNDDDLLERVAIHQQLKQAEMLLSQSLGTVILK
;
A
#
# COMPACT_ATOMS: atom_id res chain seq x y z
N PRO A 1 19.75 -7.13 -64.63
CA PRO A 1 20.47 -7.73 -63.48
C PRO A 1 21.76 -6.94 -63.20
N ASN A 2 21.96 -6.25 -62.09
CA ASN A 2 21.62 -6.59 -60.73
C ASN A 2 21.47 -5.30 -59.90
N SER A 3 20.50 -5.33 -59.00
CA SER A 3 20.04 -4.22 -58.17
C SER A 3 21.09 -3.86 -57.10
N GLY A 4 21.25 -2.56 -56.84
CA GLY A 4 22.05 -2.06 -55.73
C GLY A 4 21.36 -2.33 -54.39
N ALA A 5 22.05 -3.04 -53.50
CA ALA A 5 21.69 -3.13 -52.09
C ALA A 5 22.58 -2.15 -51.31
N LYS A 6 22.00 -1.02 -50.87
CA LYS A 6 22.60 -0.20 -49.82
C LYS A 6 22.49 -0.99 -48.51
N VAL A 7 23.63 -1.42 -47.99
CA VAL A 7 23.76 -1.97 -46.64
C VAL A 7 23.47 -0.84 -45.65
N PHE A 8 22.37 -0.95 -44.92
CA PHE A 8 22.09 -0.11 -43.75
C PHE A 8 22.96 -0.66 -42.62
N GLN A 9 23.96 0.11 -42.18
CA GLN A 9 24.71 -0.21 -40.96
C GLN A 9 23.82 0.15 -39.76
N GLU A 10 23.51 -0.83 -38.93
CA GLU A 10 23.00 -0.57 -37.58
C GLU A 10 24.03 0.26 -36.80
N PRO A 11 23.62 1.31 -36.06
CA PRO A 11 24.55 2.00 -35.20
C PRO A 11 24.95 1.06 -34.06
N SER A 12 26.25 0.78 -33.99
CA SER A 12 26.92 0.03 -32.93
C SER A 12 26.48 0.52 -31.55
N THR A 13 25.85 -0.36 -30.78
CA THR A 13 25.58 -0.15 -29.35
C THR A 13 26.91 0.10 -28.65
N ILE A 14 27.08 1.32 -28.13
CA ILE A 14 28.18 1.63 -27.22
C ILE A 14 27.83 1.00 -25.89
N GLU A 15 28.46 -0.12 -25.55
CA GLU A 15 28.39 -0.72 -24.23
C GLU A 15 29.18 0.16 -23.24
N ILE A 16 28.50 0.73 -22.25
CA ILE A 16 29.13 1.34 -21.07
C ILE A 16 29.08 0.29 -19.95
N PRO A 17 30.24 -0.12 -19.37
CA PRO A 17 30.26 -1.07 -18.28
C PRO A 17 30.04 -0.35 -16.95
N GLY A 18 28.94 -0.65 -16.26
CA GLY A 18 28.68 -0.13 -14.92
C GLY A 18 27.23 -0.30 -14.48
N SER A 19 26.99 -1.33 -13.66
CA SER A 19 25.85 -1.55 -12.77
C SER A 19 24.81 -0.43 -12.65
N GLU A 20 23.67 -0.59 -13.34
CA GLU A 20 22.37 -0.18 -12.82
C GLU A 20 21.40 -1.33 -13.03
N SER A 21 20.88 -1.88 -11.91
CA SER A 21 19.74 -2.77 -11.92
C SER A 21 18.54 -1.98 -12.44
N VAL A 22 18.27 -2.09 -13.74
CA VAL A 22 17.00 -1.63 -14.32
C VAL A 22 15.91 -2.51 -13.73
N ALA A 23 15.19 -1.96 -12.75
CA ALA A 23 13.99 -2.58 -12.19
C ALA A 23 13.01 -2.89 -13.33
N SER A 24 12.45 -4.11 -13.35
CA SER A 24 11.46 -4.49 -14.37
C SER A 24 10.20 -3.64 -14.24
N ALA A 25 9.46 -3.46 -15.34
CA ALA A 25 8.20 -2.70 -15.33
C ALA A 25 7.20 -3.21 -14.28
N ASP A 26 7.16 -4.53 -14.06
CA ASP A 26 6.34 -5.16 -13.02
C ASP A 26 6.79 -4.78 -11.59
N SER A 27 8.11 -4.61 -11.38
CA SER A 27 8.66 -4.18 -10.09
C SER A 27 8.33 -2.71 -9.81
N ILE A 28 8.40 -1.86 -10.83
CA ILE A 28 8.05 -0.43 -10.71
C ILE A 28 6.56 -0.27 -10.40
N HIS A 29 5.69 -1.02 -11.08
CA HIS A 29 4.25 -0.99 -10.84
C HIS A 29 3.88 -1.49 -9.43
N LEU A 30 4.59 -2.49 -8.91
CA LEU A 30 4.39 -3.00 -7.55
C LEU A 30 4.80 -1.96 -6.49
N LEU A 31 5.92 -1.26 -6.70
CA LEU A 31 6.39 -0.20 -5.78
C LEU A 31 5.43 0.99 -5.74
N ASP A 32 4.90 1.39 -6.89
CA ASP A 32 3.95 2.49 -7.02
C ASP A 32 2.59 2.15 -6.35
N GLU A 33 2.14 0.90 -6.48
CA GLU A 33 0.95 0.41 -5.77
C GLU A 33 1.18 0.31 -4.25
N ASP A 34 2.36 -0.15 -3.82
CA ASP A 34 2.74 -0.20 -2.40
C ASP A 34 2.70 1.19 -1.78
N GLU A 35 3.27 2.18 -2.44
CA GLU A 35 3.32 3.56 -1.98
C GLU A 35 1.93 4.20 -1.91
N ARG A 36 1.07 3.98 -2.92
CA ARG A 36 -0.34 4.44 -2.88
C ARG A 36 -1.09 3.92 -1.65
N GLN A 37 -0.87 2.67 -1.28
CA GLN A 37 -1.53 2.07 -0.11
C GLN A 37 -1.02 2.66 1.20
N GLU A 38 0.29 2.97 1.31
CA GLU A 38 0.84 3.69 2.46
C GLU A 38 0.26 5.10 2.58
N GLN A 39 0.18 5.82 1.45
CA GLN A 39 -0.41 7.15 1.39
C GLN A 39 -1.87 7.12 1.83
N ALA A 40 -2.65 6.11 1.41
CA ALA A 40 -4.05 5.97 1.80
C ALA A 40 -4.23 5.83 3.33
N VAL A 41 -3.33 5.10 4.00
CA VAL A 41 -3.36 4.93 5.46
C VAL A 41 -3.01 6.22 6.18
N ILE A 42 -1.97 6.93 5.74
CA ILE A 42 -1.60 8.24 6.29
C ILE A 42 -2.75 9.24 6.10
N ARG A 43 -3.39 9.24 4.92
CA ARG A 43 -4.55 10.09 4.65
C ARG A 43 -5.70 9.80 5.61
N ALA A 44 -6.07 8.52 5.78
CA ALA A 44 -7.13 8.12 6.71
C ALA A 44 -6.84 8.59 8.14
N LEU A 45 -5.57 8.52 8.56
CA LEU A 45 -5.13 9.00 9.87
C LEU A 45 -5.21 10.54 9.99
N LEU A 46 -4.79 11.27 8.98
CA LEU A 46 -4.78 12.75 8.97
C LEU A 46 -6.19 13.35 8.82
N ASP A 47 -7.04 12.75 8.00
CA ASP A 47 -8.41 13.22 7.72
C ASP A 47 -9.41 12.77 8.78
N PHE A 48 -9.27 11.54 9.27
CA PHE A 48 -10.29 10.88 10.08
C PHE A 48 -9.80 10.41 11.43
N GLY A 49 -8.50 10.51 11.77
CA GLY A 49 -7.94 9.93 12.99
C GLY A 49 -8.68 10.31 14.29
N LEU A 50 -9.25 11.52 14.34
CA LEU A 50 -10.01 12.01 15.51
C LEU A 50 -11.50 11.64 15.49
N LYS A 51 -12.00 11.04 14.41
CA LYS A 51 -13.38 10.55 14.32
C LYS A 51 -13.53 9.25 15.09
N MET A 52 -14.76 8.98 15.52
CA MET A 52 -15.10 7.72 16.18
C MET A 52 -15.24 6.60 15.14
N TYR A 53 -14.70 5.44 15.46
CA TYR A 53 -14.97 4.18 14.79
C TYR A 53 -15.42 3.18 15.86
N HIS A 54 -16.71 2.88 15.87
CA HIS A 54 -17.38 2.15 16.96
C HIS A 54 -17.14 2.82 18.33
N ASP A 55 -16.35 2.19 19.20
CA ASP A 55 -16.07 2.56 20.58
C ASP A 55 -14.67 3.18 20.79
N GLN A 56 -13.89 3.35 19.73
CA GLN A 56 -12.56 3.95 19.75
C GLN A 56 -12.41 5.02 18.67
N THR A 57 -11.28 5.73 18.66
CA THR A 57 -10.97 6.64 17.54
C THR A 57 -10.41 5.88 16.35
N VAL A 58 -10.52 6.45 15.14
CA VAL A 58 -9.82 5.91 13.96
C VAL A 58 -8.31 5.86 14.19
N ALA A 59 -7.73 6.84 14.89
CA ALA A 59 -6.31 6.83 15.23
C ALA A 59 -5.93 5.62 16.08
N ASP A 60 -6.68 5.35 17.16
CA ASP A 60 -6.46 4.18 18.02
C ASP A 60 -6.57 2.88 17.22
N TYR A 61 -7.61 2.76 16.38
CA TYR A 61 -7.81 1.59 15.54
C TYR A 61 -6.66 1.37 14.56
N ILE A 62 -6.27 2.40 13.79
CA ILE A 62 -5.18 2.31 12.81
C ILE A 62 -3.86 1.98 13.49
N ILE A 63 -3.51 2.66 14.59
CA ILE A 63 -2.27 2.42 15.33
C ILE A 63 -2.23 0.98 15.83
N HIS A 64 -3.32 0.50 16.44
CA HIS A 64 -3.43 -0.87 16.92
C HIS A 64 -3.27 -1.89 15.79
N GLU A 65 -3.97 -1.69 14.67
CA GLU A 65 -3.90 -2.57 13.51
C GLU A 65 -2.48 -2.64 12.91
N LEU A 66 -1.79 -1.49 12.82
CA LEU A 66 -0.41 -1.43 12.33
C LEU A 66 0.58 -2.13 13.27
N GLU A 67 0.42 -1.96 14.58
CA GLU A 67 1.31 -2.57 15.57
C GLU A 67 1.07 -4.07 15.73
N GLU A 68 -0.19 -4.51 15.88
CA GLU A 68 -0.53 -5.93 16.07
C GLU A 68 -0.19 -6.77 14.83
N ASN A 69 -0.41 -6.23 13.63
CA ASN A 69 -0.12 -6.93 12.38
C ASN A 69 1.30 -6.66 11.87
N GLU A 70 2.15 -5.96 12.65
CA GLU A 70 3.50 -5.52 12.31
C GLU A 70 3.59 -4.98 10.85
N LEU A 71 2.73 -4.02 10.54
CA LEU A 71 2.69 -3.36 9.23
C LEU A 71 3.70 -2.22 9.20
N THR A 72 4.63 -2.31 8.24
CA THR A 72 5.73 -1.34 8.11
C THR A 72 5.65 -0.59 6.79
N PHE A 73 6.08 0.68 6.85
CA PHE A 73 6.17 1.58 5.72
C PHE A 73 7.52 1.40 5.02
N ASN A 74 7.49 1.25 3.69
CA ASN A 74 8.66 1.27 2.83
C ASN A 74 9.12 2.71 2.63
N ASN A 75 8.19 3.64 2.45
CA ASN A 75 8.50 5.05 2.28
C ASN A 75 8.82 5.66 3.64
N LYS A 76 10.08 6.06 3.83
CA LYS A 76 10.59 6.63 5.08
C LYS A 76 9.95 7.96 5.45
N ALA A 77 9.50 8.75 4.48
CA ALA A 77 8.79 9.99 4.76
C ALA A 77 7.37 9.71 5.29
N LEU A 78 6.65 8.72 4.74
CA LEU A 78 5.34 8.28 5.26
C LEU A 78 5.48 7.65 6.65
N GLU A 79 6.52 6.83 6.86
CA GLU A 79 6.87 6.28 8.18
C GLU A 79 7.09 7.40 9.21
N ASN A 80 7.86 8.44 8.84
CA ASN A 80 8.13 9.57 9.71
C ASN A 80 6.85 10.35 10.06
N ILE A 81 5.95 10.58 9.09
CA ILE A 81 4.65 11.20 9.34
C ILE A 81 3.84 10.38 10.35
N PHE A 82 3.77 9.06 10.17
CA PHE A 82 3.07 8.17 11.10
C PHE A 82 3.65 8.24 12.52
N LEU A 83 4.97 8.17 12.66
CA LEU A 83 5.63 8.20 13.97
C LEU A 83 5.39 9.53 14.69
N GLN A 84 5.51 10.66 13.99
CA GLN A 84 5.22 11.98 14.53
C GLN A 84 3.73 12.14 14.90
N TYR A 85 2.82 11.62 14.07
CA TYR A 85 1.39 11.59 14.39
C TYR A 85 1.17 10.85 15.71
N LYS A 86 1.72 9.63 15.82
CA LYS A 86 1.58 8.78 16.99
C LYS A 86 2.11 9.44 18.26
N GLU A 87 3.28 10.06 18.20
CA GLU A 87 3.86 10.79 19.34
C GLU A 87 2.98 11.96 19.78
N MET A 88 2.54 12.79 18.84
CA MET A 88 1.65 13.91 19.15
C MET A 88 0.32 13.43 19.73
N TYR A 89 -0.29 12.41 19.14
CA TYR A 89 -1.54 11.81 19.62
C TYR A 89 -1.39 11.24 21.03
N ALA A 90 -0.33 10.48 21.31
CA ALA A 90 -0.02 9.95 22.64
C ALA A 90 0.20 11.04 23.69
N SER A 91 0.68 12.22 23.29
CA SER A 91 0.82 13.39 24.18
C SER A 91 -0.51 14.12 24.49
N GLY A 92 -1.63 13.60 23.99
CA GLY A 92 -2.96 14.19 24.15
C GLY A 92 -3.26 15.34 23.17
N ARG A 93 -2.41 15.52 22.14
CA ARG A 93 -2.72 16.44 21.04
C ARG A 93 -3.72 15.79 20.08
N GLN A 94 -4.25 16.62 19.19
CA GLN A 94 -5.21 16.23 18.16
C GLN A 94 -4.58 16.52 16.79
N PRO A 95 -3.65 15.68 16.30
CA PRO A 95 -2.88 15.99 15.12
C PRO A 95 -3.75 15.92 13.87
N THR A 96 -3.50 16.83 12.95
CA THR A 96 -4.20 16.96 11.67
C THR A 96 -3.18 17.21 10.56
N ALA A 97 -3.61 17.17 9.29
CA ALA A 97 -2.74 17.53 8.16
C ALA A 97 -2.04 18.88 8.35
N LYS A 98 -2.69 19.87 9.00
CA LYS A 98 -2.12 21.20 9.22
C LYS A 98 -0.84 21.17 10.04
N ASP A 99 -0.78 20.31 11.06
CA ASP A 99 0.39 20.18 11.92
C ASP A 99 1.65 19.79 11.14
N PHE A 100 1.47 19.04 10.04
CA PHE A 100 2.56 18.63 9.16
C PHE A 100 2.87 19.63 8.04
N LEU A 101 1.89 20.43 7.61
CA LEU A 101 2.09 21.46 6.57
C LEU A 101 2.95 22.63 7.05
N TYR A 102 3.00 22.88 8.36
CA TYR A 102 3.79 23.97 8.96
C TYR A 102 5.19 23.54 9.43
N LEU A 103 5.59 22.28 9.22
CA LEU A 103 6.94 21.82 9.53
C LEU A 103 7.97 22.46 8.60
N GLU A 104 9.20 22.67 9.10
CA GLU A 104 10.30 23.22 8.29
C GLU A 104 10.73 22.27 7.15
N ASP A 105 10.42 20.98 7.30
CA ASP A 105 10.71 19.94 6.32
C ASP A 105 9.79 20.07 5.09
N ARG A 106 10.37 20.59 4.00
CA ARG A 106 9.65 20.78 2.74
C ARG A 106 9.22 19.49 2.08
N ASP A 107 9.95 18.40 2.27
CA ASP A 107 9.64 17.12 1.66
C ASP A 107 8.42 16.50 2.34
N ILE A 108 8.34 16.59 3.67
CA ILE A 108 7.13 16.21 4.43
C ILE A 108 5.93 17.05 4.01
N SER A 109 6.08 18.38 3.95
CA SER A 109 4.96 19.25 3.58
C SER A 109 4.44 18.96 2.17
N SER A 110 5.33 18.67 1.22
CA SER A 110 4.97 18.33 -0.16
C SER A 110 4.27 16.98 -0.24
N LEU A 111 4.77 15.99 0.50
CA LEU A 111 4.16 14.67 0.57
C LEU A 111 2.78 14.72 1.22
N VAL A 112 2.59 15.51 2.28
CA VAL A 112 1.28 15.71 2.90
C VAL A 112 0.32 16.36 1.92
N ILE A 113 0.75 17.37 1.15
CA ILE A 113 -0.08 17.96 0.09
C ILE A 113 -0.49 16.87 -0.92
N GLN A 114 0.47 16.08 -1.42
CA GLN A 114 0.20 15.00 -2.36
C GLN A 114 -0.80 13.99 -1.80
N VAL A 115 -0.58 13.51 -0.57
CA VAL A 115 -1.48 12.57 0.12
C VAL A 115 -2.89 13.16 0.19
N MET A 116 -3.03 14.43 0.55
CA MET A 116 -4.33 15.10 0.70
C MET A 116 -5.01 15.45 -0.65
N GLU A 117 -4.25 15.57 -1.74
CA GLU A 117 -4.77 15.84 -3.08
C GLU A 117 -5.36 14.61 -3.77
N VAL A 118 -5.01 13.39 -3.32
CA VAL A 118 -5.57 12.15 -3.87
C VAL A 118 -7.07 12.12 -3.61
N GLN A 119 -7.84 12.39 -4.67
CA GLN A 119 -9.26 12.10 -4.70
C GLN A 119 -9.42 10.58 -4.73
N THR A 120 -9.97 10.01 -3.67
CA THR A 120 -10.42 8.62 -3.70
C THR A 120 -11.56 8.52 -4.70
N GLU A 121 -11.22 8.09 -5.92
CA GLU A 121 -12.23 7.51 -6.79
C GLU A 121 -12.79 6.31 -6.05
N ILE A 122 -14.04 6.45 -5.59
CA ILE A 122 -14.81 5.31 -5.11
C ILE A 122 -14.70 4.23 -6.19
N SER A 123 -14.30 3.03 -5.81
CA SER A 123 -14.16 1.88 -6.72
C SER A 123 -15.29 1.90 -7.76
N PRO A 124 -15.02 1.84 -9.08
CA PRO A 124 -16.06 1.89 -10.10
C PRO A 124 -17.18 0.85 -9.88
N ARG A 125 -16.84 -0.30 -9.27
CA ARG A 125 -17.80 -1.35 -8.88
C ARG A 125 -18.84 -0.89 -7.86
N TRP A 126 -18.54 0.17 -7.11
CA TRP A 126 -19.40 0.70 -6.05
C TRP A 126 -20.63 1.41 -6.63
N GLN A 127 -20.48 2.15 -7.73
CA GLN A 127 -21.60 2.77 -8.46
C GLN A 127 -22.55 1.74 -9.07
N GLU A 128 -22.04 0.57 -9.46
CA GLU A 128 -22.84 -0.50 -10.06
C GLU A 128 -23.62 -1.31 -9.02
N MET A 129 -23.16 -1.34 -7.75
CA MET A 129 -23.73 -2.20 -6.70
C MET A 129 -24.74 -1.48 -5.79
N TYR A 130 -24.59 -0.16 -5.59
CA TYR A 130 -25.56 0.65 -4.84
C TYR A 130 -26.64 1.21 -5.77
N ASN A 131 -27.58 0.35 -6.15
CA ASN A 131 -28.66 0.74 -7.04
C ASN A 131 -29.67 1.72 -6.41
N GLU A 132 -29.64 2.00 -5.10
CA GLU A 132 -30.71 2.82 -4.44
C GLU A 132 -30.30 3.72 -3.25
N LYS A 133 -29.11 3.59 -2.63
CA LYS A 133 -28.76 4.38 -1.42
C LYS A 133 -27.42 5.09 -1.56
N ILE A 134 -27.45 6.42 -1.55
CA ILE A 134 -26.25 7.27 -1.52
C ILE A 134 -25.61 7.12 -0.12
N PRO A 135 -24.32 6.79 -0.02
CA PRO A 135 -23.64 6.60 1.26
C PRO A 135 -23.61 7.93 2.02
N THR A 136 -23.72 7.86 3.34
CA THR A 136 -23.50 9.04 4.16
C THR A 136 -22.01 9.38 4.21
N ARG A 137 -21.69 10.62 4.63
CA ARG A 137 -20.30 10.99 4.89
C ARG A 137 -19.64 10.09 5.94
N GLU A 138 -20.42 9.50 6.85
CA GLU A 138 -19.91 8.58 7.86
C GLU A 138 -19.52 7.25 7.23
N ASP A 139 -20.42 6.67 6.43
CA ASP A 139 -20.16 5.42 5.71
C ASP A 139 -18.91 5.54 4.82
N MET A 140 -18.74 6.68 4.16
CA MET A 140 -17.60 6.92 3.27
C MET A 140 -16.26 6.91 4.01
N TYR A 141 -16.12 7.61 5.14
CA TYR A 141 -14.83 7.64 5.83
C TYR A 141 -14.49 6.30 6.48
N ILE A 142 -15.51 5.58 7.01
CA ILE A 142 -15.31 4.25 7.59
C ILE A 142 -14.82 3.29 6.52
N MET A 143 -15.51 3.25 5.39
CA MET A 143 -15.14 2.41 4.25
C MET A 143 -13.74 2.70 3.76
N GLU A 144 -13.39 3.97 3.63
CA GLU A 144 -12.09 4.40 3.14
C GLU A 144 -10.96 4.02 4.10
N MET A 145 -11.19 4.22 5.40
CA MET A 145 -10.29 3.78 6.46
C MET A 145 -10.11 2.26 6.45
N GLU A 146 -11.19 1.48 6.49
CA GLU A 146 -11.14 0.01 6.50
C GLU A 146 -10.42 -0.53 5.26
N THR A 147 -10.76 0.01 4.09
CA THR A 147 -10.17 -0.39 2.81
C THR A 147 -8.66 -0.10 2.79
N SER A 148 -8.22 1.05 3.32
CA SER A 148 -6.79 1.40 3.39
C SER A 148 -5.99 0.38 4.22
N ILE A 149 -6.53 -0.06 5.36
CA ILE A 149 -5.90 -1.06 6.23
C ILE A 149 -5.90 -2.44 5.59
N ILE A 150 -7.00 -2.85 4.96
CA ILE A 150 -7.08 -4.15 4.28
C ILE A 150 -6.05 -4.23 3.14
N TYR A 151 -5.90 -3.17 2.34
CA TYR A 151 -4.88 -3.15 1.29
C TYR A 151 -3.46 -3.21 1.85
N PHE A 152 -3.18 -2.50 2.94
CA PHE A 152 -1.87 -2.56 3.61
C PHE A 152 -1.57 -3.97 4.12
N LYS A 153 -2.54 -4.66 4.74
CA LYS A 153 -2.41 -6.08 5.13
C LYS A 153 -2.17 -6.97 3.91
N LEU A 154 -2.94 -6.77 2.83
CA LEU A 154 -2.83 -7.55 1.61
C LEU A 154 -1.43 -7.45 0.99
N ARG A 155 -0.83 -6.25 1.01
CA ARG A 155 0.56 -6.05 0.59
C ARG A 155 1.54 -6.86 1.42
N LYS A 156 1.44 -6.81 2.76
CA LYS A 156 2.31 -7.62 3.63
C LYS A 156 2.19 -9.11 3.29
N VAL A 157 0.96 -9.62 3.17
CA VAL A 157 0.72 -11.02 2.80
C VAL A 157 1.33 -11.35 1.43
N LYS A 158 1.17 -10.50 0.41
CA LYS A 158 1.78 -10.69 -0.91
C LYS A 158 3.31 -10.77 -0.85
N ARG A 159 3.95 -9.95 -0.02
CA ARG A 159 5.40 -10.02 0.18
C ARG A 159 5.83 -11.31 0.86
N MET A 160 5.12 -11.74 1.91
CA MET A 160 5.37 -13.02 2.56
C MET A 160 5.19 -14.20 1.60
N ILE A 161 4.20 -14.13 0.69
CA ILE A 161 3.99 -15.14 -0.37
C ILE A 161 5.20 -15.22 -1.29
N GLN A 162 5.70 -14.06 -1.76
CA GLN A 162 6.86 -14.00 -2.65
C GLN A 162 8.15 -14.49 -1.98
N GLU A 163 8.36 -14.11 -0.71
CA GLU A 163 9.51 -14.55 0.08
C GLU A 163 9.47 -16.07 0.29
N ASN A 164 8.34 -16.61 0.77
CA ASN A 164 8.18 -18.05 0.95
C ASN A 164 8.28 -18.84 -0.36
N GLN A 165 7.91 -18.24 -1.51
CA GLN A 165 8.15 -18.86 -2.83
C GLN A 165 9.64 -19.01 -3.14
N ARG A 166 10.44 -17.97 -2.89
CA ARG A 166 11.90 -18.04 -3.07
C ARG A 166 12.52 -19.06 -2.12
N GLU A 167 12.02 -19.16 -0.90
CA GLU A 167 12.46 -20.17 0.07
C GLU A 167 12.10 -21.60 -0.38
N MET A 168 10.91 -21.82 -0.95
CA MET A 168 10.52 -23.10 -1.55
C MET A 168 11.47 -23.53 -2.68
N GLU A 169 11.89 -22.58 -3.53
CA GLU A 169 12.86 -22.84 -4.61
C GLU A 169 14.26 -23.22 -4.10
N GLN A 170 14.59 -22.82 -2.87
CA GLN A 170 15.89 -23.04 -2.23
C GLN A 170 15.87 -24.17 -1.19
N ALA A 171 14.72 -24.80 -0.97
CA ALA A 171 14.54 -25.83 0.05
C ALA A 171 15.52 -26.99 -0.17
N SER A 172 16.24 -27.35 0.89
CA SER A 172 17.36 -28.31 0.81
C SER A 172 16.94 -29.77 1.04
N ASN A 173 15.73 -30.00 1.56
CA ASN A 173 15.17 -31.32 1.82
C ASN A 173 13.63 -31.30 1.82
N ASP A 174 13.03 -32.49 1.81
CA ASP A 174 11.58 -32.68 1.70
C ASP A 174 10.79 -32.15 2.92
N ASP A 175 11.36 -32.20 4.13
CA ASP A 175 10.70 -31.73 5.34
C ASP A 175 10.59 -30.20 5.36
N ASP A 176 11.67 -29.50 4.99
CA ASP A 176 11.69 -28.03 4.82
C ASP A 176 10.72 -27.61 3.70
N LEU A 177 10.73 -28.30 2.56
CA LEU A 177 9.78 -28.02 1.48
C LEU A 177 8.32 -28.20 1.95
N LEU A 178 8.02 -29.25 2.72
CA LEU A 178 6.68 -29.50 3.24
C LEU A 178 6.21 -28.39 4.20
N GLU A 179 7.11 -27.91 5.07
CA GLU A 179 6.83 -26.77 5.96
C GLU A 179 6.52 -25.50 5.16
N ARG A 180 7.34 -25.17 4.16
CA ARG A 180 7.13 -24.00 3.30
C ARG A 180 5.84 -24.08 2.50
N VAL A 181 5.45 -25.27 2.05
CA VAL A 181 4.15 -25.50 1.37
C VAL A 181 2.99 -25.23 2.33
N ALA A 182 3.08 -25.67 3.58
CA ALA A 182 2.04 -25.42 4.58
C ALA A 182 1.90 -23.92 4.89
N ILE A 183 3.01 -23.20 5.07
CA ILE A 183 3.03 -21.74 5.23
C ILE A 183 2.39 -21.08 4.00
N HIS A 184 2.75 -21.51 2.79
CA HIS A 184 2.19 -20.95 1.56
C HIS A 184 0.66 -21.07 1.49
N GLN A 185 0.11 -22.22 1.90
CA GLN A 185 -1.34 -22.42 1.96
C GLN A 185 -2.02 -21.46 2.93
N GLN A 186 -1.45 -21.27 4.11
CA GLN A 186 -1.96 -20.31 5.10
C GLN A 186 -1.93 -18.87 4.57
N LEU A 187 -0.85 -18.48 3.90
CA LEU A 187 -0.72 -17.14 3.30
C LEU A 187 -1.74 -16.92 2.17
N LYS A 188 -1.96 -17.92 1.31
CA LYS A 188 -2.99 -17.85 0.26
C LYS A 188 -4.40 -17.77 0.85
N GLN A 189 -4.66 -18.45 1.96
CA GLN A 189 -5.93 -18.34 2.68
C GLN A 189 -6.12 -16.92 3.24
N ALA A 190 -5.09 -16.33 3.85
CA ALA A 190 -5.13 -14.95 4.33
C ALA A 190 -5.39 -13.95 3.20
N GLU A 191 -4.70 -14.09 2.05
CA GLU A 191 -4.90 -13.26 0.86
C GLU A 191 -6.35 -13.32 0.35
N MET A 192 -6.92 -14.52 0.30
CA MET A 192 -8.31 -14.75 -0.10
C MET A 192 -9.29 -14.08 0.88
N LEU A 193 -9.10 -14.24 2.19
CA LEU A 193 -9.97 -13.64 3.20
C LEU A 193 -9.93 -12.11 3.15
N LEU A 194 -8.75 -11.51 3.01
CA LEU A 194 -8.60 -10.06 2.85
C LEU A 194 -9.28 -9.55 1.58
N SER A 195 -9.12 -10.28 0.46
CA SER A 195 -9.76 -9.92 -0.82
C SER A 195 -11.29 -10.03 -0.75
N GLN A 196 -11.82 -11.02 -0.03
CA GLN A 196 -13.26 -11.14 0.23
C GLN A 196 -13.77 -10.03 1.14
N SER A 197 -12.97 -9.63 2.14
CA SER A 197 -13.31 -8.51 3.01
C SER A 197 -13.41 -7.21 2.22
N LEU A 198 -12.52 -6.95 1.26
CA LEU A 198 -12.64 -5.80 0.35
C LEU A 198 -13.96 -5.84 -0.43
N GLY A 199 -14.31 -7.00 -0.99
CA GLY A 199 -15.57 -7.18 -1.69
C GLY A 199 -16.79 -6.93 -0.79
N THR A 200 -16.70 -7.30 0.49
CA THR A 200 -17.77 -7.13 1.48
C THR A 200 -17.87 -5.69 1.99
N VAL A 201 -16.74 -5.01 2.22
CA VAL A 201 -16.69 -3.60 2.60
C VAL A 201 -17.26 -2.72 1.48
N ILE A 202 -17.03 -3.10 0.22
CA ILE A 202 -17.65 -2.47 -0.96
C ILE A 202 -19.17 -2.74 -1.04
N LEU A 203 -19.68 -3.76 -0.36
CA LEU A 203 -21.10 -4.20 -0.40
C LEU A 203 -21.95 -3.73 0.80
N LYS A 204 -21.34 -3.18 1.86
CA LYS A 204 -22.02 -2.77 3.12
C LYS A 204 -22.44 -1.32 3.10
#